data_AF-A0A1G4IWW3-F1
#
_entry.id   AF-A0A1G4IWW3-F1
#
_cell.length_a   1.000
_cell.length_b   1.000
_cell.length_c   1.000
_cell.angle_alpha   90.00
_cell.angle_beta   90.00
_cell.angle_gamma   90.00
#
_symmetry.space_group_name_H-M   'P 1'
#
loop_
_entity.id
_entity.type
_entity.pdbx_description
1 polymer ?
#
loop_
_entity_poly.entity_id
_entity_poly.type
_entity_poly.pdbx_seq_one_letter_code
_entity_poly.pdbx_strand_id
1 'polypeptide(L)'
;MTSSAIFKDKIHAVFVAEIVFYSLAFLVTLASFARRGKMTSIKLYLLLLISLKLAGTSLSLRAAVQIVNSGDGTMSNGTTVLFIVGGVLTSVASAPLIRCTRVLLPSLPKKQHPDQPLLERLLSNLPRLTLIAAIATSAAGYGQLSGSTSTAEKGIKIVQASSILFLAGYLMLLAAGLLAFKTSHSDWPPIKLYGVAIAFPFFILRFIYIIISAFSLTGNLLEYHKFSVLNGDWRPYLGMFVVMDFCIVIIYLAMAYIAPPSDSREPSSEKRKYFNRYV
;
A
#
# COMPACT_ATOMS: atom_id res chain seq x y z
N MET A 1 -23.58 22.01 -23.28
CA MET A 1 -22.55 21.07 -22.77
C MET A 1 -22.72 20.97 -21.26
N THR A 2 -23.31 19.88 -20.81
CA THR A 2 -23.72 19.66 -19.42
C THR A 2 -22.49 19.37 -18.55
N SER A 3 -22.49 19.89 -17.32
CA SER A 3 -21.41 19.79 -16.33
C SER A 3 -20.83 18.37 -16.21
N SER A 4 -21.65 17.33 -16.39
CA SER A 4 -21.24 15.92 -16.37
C SER A 4 -20.17 15.53 -17.40
N ALA A 5 -20.09 16.19 -18.56
CA ALA A 5 -19.04 15.93 -19.55
C ALA A 5 -17.67 16.46 -19.10
N ILE A 6 -17.64 17.68 -18.56
CA ILE A 6 -16.41 18.32 -18.04
C ILE A 6 -15.88 17.57 -16.80
N PHE A 7 -16.77 17.00 -15.99
CA PHE A 7 -16.38 16.20 -14.82
C PHE A 7 -15.82 14.82 -15.20
N LYS A 8 -16.36 14.17 -16.24
CA LYS A 8 -15.79 12.91 -16.78
C LYS A 8 -14.38 13.11 -17.34
N ASP A 9 -14.12 14.22 -18.04
CA ASP A 9 -12.77 14.50 -18.58
C ASP A 9 -11.67 14.58 -17.51
N LYS A 10 -11.99 15.10 -16.31
CA LYS A 10 -10.99 15.33 -15.27
C LYS A 10 -10.54 14.06 -14.55
N ILE A 11 -11.39 13.05 -14.41
CA ILE A 11 -11.00 11.80 -13.73
C ILE A 11 -9.99 11.01 -14.57
N HIS A 12 -10.13 11.05 -15.91
CA HIS A 12 -9.16 10.44 -16.82
C HIS A 12 -7.78 11.10 -16.69
N ALA A 13 -7.74 12.43 -16.54
CA ALA A 13 -6.49 13.15 -16.32
C ALA A 13 -5.78 12.70 -15.03
N VAL A 14 -6.53 12.38 -13.97
CA VAL A 14 -5.94 11.85 -12.73
C VAL A 14 -5.30 10.48 -12.95
N PHE A 15 -5.99 9.55 -13.62
CA PHE A 15 -5.43 8.23 -13.93
C PHE A 15 -4.19 8.32 -14.84
N VAL A 16 -4.20 9.22 -15.82
CA VAL A 16 -3.02 9.47 -16.68
C VAL A 16 -1.86 10.01 -15.85
N ALA A 17 -2.10 10.96 -14.94
CA ALA A 17 -1.09 11.48 -14.03
C ALA A 17 -0.50 10.39 -13.13
N GLU A 18 -1.33 9.48 -12.61
CA GLU A 18 -0.88 8.30 -11.86
C GLU A 18 0.05 7.41 -12.68
N ILE A 19 -0.35 7.05 -13.91
CA ILE A 19 0.48 6.21 -14.78
C ILE A 19 1.83 6.88 -15.04
N VAL A 20 1.83 8.17 -15.41
CA VAL A 20 3.08 8.92 -15.66
C VAL A 20 3.98 8.92 -14.44
N PHE A 21 3.43 9.25 -13.26
CA PHE A 21 4.19 9.27 -12.01
C PHE A 21 4.79 7.90 -11.68
N TYR A 22 4.00 6.84 -11.72
CA TYR A 22 4.46 5.50 -11.38
C TYR A 22 5.43 4.94 -12.43
N SER A 23 5.28 5.26 -13.72
CA SER A 23 6.26 4.91 -14.75
C SER A 23 7.61 5.59 -14.49
N LEU A 24 7.63 6.87 -14.12
CA LEU A 24 8.86 7.56 -13.74
C LEU A 24 9.47 6.95 -12.47
N ALA A 25 8.67 6.70 -11.44
CA ALA A 25 9.13 6.06 -10.20
C ALA A 25 9.70 4.65 -10.46
N PHE A 26 9.09 3.90 -11.40
CA PHE A 26 9.58 2.59 -11.84
C PHE A 26 10.96 2.69 -12.46
N LEU A 27 11.15 3.61 -13.41
CA LEU A 27 12.44 3.84 -14.07
C LEU A 27 13.51 4.28 -13.07
N VAL A 28 13.18 5.18 -12.13
CA VAL A 28 14.11 5.61 -11.07
C VAL A 28 14.47 4.46 -10.14
N THR A 29 13.52 3.58 -9.80
CA THR A 29 13.78 2.40 -8.95
C THR A 29 14.67 1.39 -9.69
N LEU A 30 14.41 1.16 -10.98
CA LEU A 30 15.20 0.28 -11.84
C LEU A 30 16.62 0.82 -12.06
N ALA A 31 16.77 2.12 -12.30
CA ALA A 31 18.08 2.77 -12.38
C ALA A 31 18.84 2.67 -11.04
N SER A 32 18.16 2.80 -9.90
CA SER A 32 18.75 2.58 -8.57
C SER A 32 19.27 1.15 -8.38
N PHE A 33 18.59 0.19 -8.99
CA PHE A 33 18.97 -1.22 -8.97
C PHE A 33 20.22 -1.44 -9.82
N ALA A 34 20.22 -0.97 -11.07
CA ALA A 34 21.34 -1.10 -11.99
C ALA A 34 22.64 -0.44 -11.46
N ARG A 35 22.55 0.74 -10.84
CA ARG A 35 23.74 1.48 -10.36
C ARG A 35 24.45 0.86 -9.16
N ARG A 36 23.73 0.18 -8.24
CA ARG A 36 24.32 -0.31 -6.99
C ARG A 36 24.50 -1.83 -6.94
N GLY A 37 23.97 -2.58 -7.91
CA GLY A 37 24.13 -4.05 -8.05
C GLY A 37 23.57 -4.91 -6.91
N LYS A 38 23.13 -4.30 -5.79
CA LYS A 38 22.62 -4.98 -4.61
C LYS A 38 21.13 -4.69 -4.44
N MET A 39 20.36 -5.77 -4.42
CA MET A 39 18.91 -5.75 -4.25
C MET A 39 18.57 -5.63 -2.76
N THR A 40 18.37 -4.41 -2.25
CA THR A 40 17.86 -4.25 -0.89
C THR A 40 16.38 -4.62 -0.83
N SER A 41 15.92 -5.17 0.29
CA SER A 41 14.51 -5.58 0.44
C SER A 41 13.55 -4.40 0.23
N ILE A 42 13.93 -3.17 0.59
CA ILE A 42 13.12 -1.96 0.32
C ILE A 42 12.90 -1.75 -1.17
N LYS A 43 13.96 -1.84 -1.99
CA LYS A 43 13.86 -1.67 -3.45
C LYS A 43 12.96 -2.73 -4.09
N LEU A 44 13.02 -3.97 -3.61
CA LEU A 44 12.12 -5.03 -4.05
C LEU A 44 10.66 -4.74 -3.77
N TYR A 45 10.34 -4.36 -2.54
CA TYR A 45 8.97 -4.06 -2.17
C TYR A 45 8.45 -2.80 -2.88
N LEU A 46 9.31 -1.80 -3.15
CA LEU A 46 8.98 -0.65 -3.98
C LEU A 46 8.71 -1.03 -5.44
N LEU A 47 9.54 -1.89 -6.03
CA LEU A 47 9.32 -2.37 -7.40
C LEU A 47 7.97 -3.10 -7.49
N LEU A 48 7.69 -3.99 -6.55
CA LEU A 48 6.45 -4.76 -6.50
C LEU A 48 5.23 -3.85 -6.28
N LEU A 49 5.36 -2.83 -5.43
CA LEU A 49 4.33 -1.80 -5.24
C LEU A 49 4.01 -1.05 -6.53
N ILE A 50 5.05 -0.54 -7.21
CA ILE A 50 4.89 0.28 -8.41
C ILE A 50 4.30 -0.54 -9.54
N SER A 51 4.73 -1.80 -9.70
CA SER A 51 4.17 -2.72 -10.71
C SER A 51 2.69 -3.02 -10.46
N LEU A 52 2.29 -3.30 -9.21
CA LEU A 52 0.89 -3.54 -8.86
C LEU A 52 0.04 -2.28 -9.07
N LYS A 53 0.57 -1.10 -8.74
CA LYS A 53 -0.11 0.17 -8.97
C LYS A 53 -0.31 0.46 -10.44
N LEU A 54 0.72 0.33 -11.27
CA LEU A 54 0.61 0.51 -12.72
C LEU A 54 -0.41 -0.46 -13.34
N ALA A 55 -0.38 -1.72 -12.93
CA ALA A 55 -1.33 -2.72 -13.42
C ALA A 55 -2.77 -2.41 -12.95
N GLY A 56 -2.96 -2.01 -11.68
CA GLY A 56 -4.26 -1.62 -11.16
C GLY A 56 -4.84 -0.38 -11.85
N THR A 57 -4.06 0.69 -11.96
CA THR A 57 -4.51 1.97 -12.54
C THR A 57 -4.73 1.87 -14.04
N SER A 58 -3.93 1.09 -14.77
CA SER A 58 -4.15 0.86 -16.21
C SER A 58 -5.44 0.08 -16.49
N LEU A 59 -5.79 -0.91 -15.67
CA LEU A 59 -7.06 -1.63 -15.78
C LEU A 59 -8.26 -0.73 -15.43
N SER A 60 -8.16 0.04 -14.35
CA SER A 60 -9.20 1.00 -13.96
C SER A 60 -9.39 2.09 -15.01
N LEU A 61 -8.31 2.60 -15.62
CA LEU A 61 -8.38 3.56 -16.72
C LEU A 61 -9.06 2.95 -17.95
N ARG A 62 -8.70 1.71 -18.32
CA ARG A 62 -9.34 1.02 -19.46
C ARG A 62 -10.84 0.83 -19.22
N ALA A 63 -11.24 0.44 -18.01
CA ALA A 63 -12.64 0.35 -17.63
C ALA A 63 -13.32 1.72 -17.75
N ALA A 64 -12.71 2.78 -17.22
CA ALA A 64 -13.26 4.14 -17.31
C ALA A 64 -13.47 4.61 -18.75
N VAL A 65 -12.50 4.37 -19.65
CA VAL A 65 -12.61 4.73 -21.07
C VAL A 65 -13.74 3.95 -21.76
N GLN A 66 -13.91 2.66 -21.43
CA GLN A 66 -15.00 1.85 -21.99
C GLN A 66 -16.39 2.34 -21.55
N ILE A 67 -16.54 2.84 -20.31
CA ILE A 67 -17.81 3.43 -19.84
C ILE A 67 -18.15 4.68 -20.65
N VAL A 68 -17.15 5.53 -20.95
CA VAL A 68 -17.37 6.76 -21.72
C VAL A 68 -17.71 6.45 -23.18
N ASN A 69 -16.98 5.52 -23.80
CA ASN A 69 -17.19 5.16 -25.21
C ASN A 69 -18.52 4.44 -25.45
N SER A 70 -19.07 3.74 -24.45
CA SER A 70 -20.34 3.02 -24.59
C SER A 70 -21.56 3.94 -24.73
N GLY A 71 -21.44 5.26 -24.47
CA GLY A 71 -22.49 6.26 -24.70
C GLY A 71 -23.69 6.19 -23.74
N ASP A 72 -24.15 4.98 -23.40
CA ASP A 72 -25.34 4.71 -22.59
C ASP A 72 -25.08 4.71 -21.08
N GLY A 73 -23.82 4.86 -20.66
CA GLY A 73 -23.43 4.79 -19.24
C GLY A 73 -23.66 3.42 -18.60
N THR A 74 -23.99 2.41 -19.40
CA THR A 74 -24.18 1.02 -18.97
C THR A 74 -22.82 0.32 -18.88
N MET A 75 -22.55 -0.30 -17.73
CA MET A 75 -21.38 -1.17 -17.59
C MET A 75 -21.69 -2.52 -18.23
N SER A 76 -20.98 -2.86 -19.31
CA SER A 76 -20.94 -4.23 -19.77
C SER A 76 -20.24 -5.11 -18.72
N ASN A 77 -20.59 -6.39 -18.64
CA ASN A 77 -19.98 -7.34 -17.70
C ASN A 77 -18.44 -7.32 -17.76
N GLY A 78 -17.86 -7.14 -18.95
CA GLY A 78 -16.41 -7.02 -19.13
C GLY A 78 -15.81 -5.76 -18.47
N THR A 79 -16.52 -4.64 -18.50
CA THR A 79 -16.09 -3.37 -17.89
C THR A 79 -16.10 -3.48 -16.37
N THR A 80 -17.13 -4.11 -15.81
CA THR A 80 -17.25 -4.37 -14.36
C THR A 80 -16.09 -5.23 -13.85
N VAL A 81 -15.74 -6.30 -14.57
CA VAL A 81 -14.62 -7.18 -14.19
C VAL A 81 -13.29 -6.44 -14.21
N LEU A 82 -13.01 -5.65 -15.25
CA LEU A 82 -11.78 -4.84 -15.32
C LEU A 82 -11.66 -3.88 -14.14
N PHE A 83 -12.77 -3.25 -13.76
CA PHE A 83 -12.81 -2.37 -12.61
C PHE A 83 -12.57 -3.11 -11.29
N ILE A 84 -13.27 -4.23 -11.07
CA ILE A 84 -13.10 -5.08 -9.89
C ILE A 84 -11.64 -5.52 -9.75
N VAL A 85 -11.05 -6.02 -10.83
CA VAL A 85 -9.65 -6.47 -10.85
C VAL A 85 -8.69 -5.29 -10.57
N GLY A 86 -8.93 -4.12 -11.17
CA GLY A 86 -8.16 -2.91 -10.90
C GLY A 86 -8.22 -2.48 -9.43
N GLY A 87 -9.42 -2.55 -8.82
CA GLY A 87 -9.63 -2.31 -7.39
C GLY A 87 -8.86 -3.29 -6.50
N VAL A 88 -8.94 -4.59 -6.80
CA VAL A 88 -8.17 -5.63 -6.08
C VAL A 88 -6.68 -5.36 -6.17
N LEU A 89 -6.13 -5.12 -7.36
CA LEU A 89 -4.69 -4.87 -7.54
C LEU A 89 -4.25 -3.63 -6.75
N THR A 90 -5.05 -2.57 -6.76
CA THR A 90 -4.77 -1.33 -6.04
C THR A 90 -4.81 -1.54 -4.53
N SER A 91 -5.75 -2.35 -4.02
CA SER A 91 -5.80 -2.75 -2.61
C SER A 91 -4.60 -3.62 -2.23
N VAL A 92 -4.26 -4.63 -3.05
CA VAL A 92 -3.10 -5.51 -2.84
C VAL A 92 -1.79 -4.72 -2.84
N ALA A 93 -1.69 -3.66 -3.66
CA ALA A 93 -0.54 -2.75 -3.68
C ALA A 93 -0.28 -2.03 -2.33
N SER A 94 -1.24 -2.02 -1.41
CA SER A 94 -1.05 -1.47 -0.06
C SER A 94 -0.21 -2.39 0.84
N ALA A 95 -0.16 -3.70 0.58
CA ALA A 95 0.63 -4.62 1.39
C ALA A 95 2.16 -4.48 1.22
N PRO A 96 2.70 -4.34 0.00
CA PRO A 96 4.12 -4.03 -0.22
C PRO A 96 4.54 -2.72 0.43
N LEU A 97 3.63 -1.74 0.48
CA LEU A 97 3.84 -0.47 1.16
C LEU A 97 4.06 -0.67 2.66
N ILE A 98 3.19 -1.45 3.31
CA ILE A 98 3.31 -1.80 4.74
C ILE A 98 4.58 -2.64 4.98
N ARG A 99 4.97 -3.49 4.01
CA ARG A 99 6.25 -4.21 4.06
C ARG A 99 7.45 -3.28 3.96
N CYS A 100 7.40 -2.23 3.13
CA CYS A 100 8.44 -1.19 3.10
C CYS A 100 8.58 -0.52 4.47
N THR A 101 7.46 -0.14 5.10
CA THR A 101 7.46 0.42 6.46
C THR A 101 8.15 -0.53 7.44
N ARG A 102 7.85 -1.84 7.38
CA ARG A 102 8.46 -2.83 8.27
C ARG A 102 9.98 -2.92 8.11
N VAL A 103 10.50 -2.82 6.88
CA VAL A 103 11.96 -2.86 6.64
C VAL A 103 12.64 -1.59 7.18
N LEU A 104 11.91 -0.47 7.23
CA LEU A 104 12.36 0.78 7.80
C LEU A 104 12.23 0.86 9.33
N LEU A 105 11.50 -0.07 9.97
CA LEU A 105 11.31 -0.08 11.42
C LEU A 105 12.28 -1.04 12.13
N PRO A 106 12.70 -0.71 13.37
CA PRO A 106 13.51 -1.60 14.18
C PRO A 106 12.82 -2.93 14.42
N SER A 107 13.59 -4.01 14.22
CA SER A 107 13.17 -5.35 14.63
C SER A 107 13.39 -5.48 16.13
N LEU A 108 12.41 -6.09 16.81
CA LEU A 108 12.53 -6.40 18.24
C LEU A 108 13.77 -7.29 18.46
N PRO A 109 14.62 -6.98 19.47
CA PRO A 109 15.79 -7.79 19.78
C PRO A 109 15.36 -9.17 20.27
N LYS A 110 15.62 -10.22 19.48
CA LYS A 110 15.27 -11.64 19.76
C LYS A 110 15.83 -12.23 21.08
N LYS A 111 16.61 -11.48 21.85
CA LYS A 111 17.49 -12.00 22.90
C LYS A 111 17.24 -11.43 24.29
N GLN A 112 16.30 -10.49 24.44
CA GLN A 112 16.25 -9.67 25.66
C GLN A 112 15.20 -10.13 26.68
N HIS A 113 14.23 -10.98 26.30
CA HIS A 113 13.25 -11.56 27.22
C HIS A 113 13.07 -13.07 27.03
N PRO A 114 13.89 -13.93 27.69
CA PRO A 114 13.66 -15.37 27.70
C PRO A 114 12.28 -15.77 28.28
N ASP A 115 11.66 -14.90 29.07
CA ASP A 115 10.43 -15.19 29.82
C ASP A 115 9.12 -14.77 29.11
N GLN A 116 9.19 -14.08 27.96
CA GLN A 116 7.98 -13.68 27.20
C GLN A 116 8.02 -14.06 25.70
N PRO A 117 8.31 -15.33 25.35
CA PRO A 117 8.43 -15.76 23.95
C PRO A 117 7.11 -15.64 23.18
N LEU A 118 5.96 -15.63 23.87
CA LEU A 118 4.65 -15.52 23.24
C LEU A 118 4.36 -14.09 22.75
N LEU A 119 4.68 -13.07 23.55
CA LEU A 119 4.43 -11.67 23.21
C LEU A 119 5.24 -11.26 21.97
N GLU A 120 6.53 -11.61 21.92
CA GLU A 120 7.41 -11.31 20.77
C GLU A 120 7.00 -12.07 19.51
N ARG A 121 6.58 -13.33 19.64
CA ARG A 121 6.03 -14.10 18.51
C ARG A 121 4.73 -13.50 18.02
N LEU A 122 3.85 -13.04 18.92
CA LEU A 122 2.62 -12.36 18.54
C LEU A 122 2.94 -11.05 17.81
N LEU A 123 3.69 -10.13 18.41
CA LEU A 123 3.97 -8.83 17.79
C LEU A 123 4.71 -8.94 16.44
N SER A 124 5.54 -9.95 16.24
CA SER A 124 6.25 -10.13 14.97
C SER A 124 5.40 -10.77 13.86
N ASN A 125 4.47 -11.67 14.21
CA ASN A 125 3.65 -12.43 13.26
C ASN A 125 2.27 -11.81 13.03
N LEU A 126 1.69 -11.13 14.01
CA LEU A 126 0.35 -10.54 13.94
C LEU A 126 0.23 -9.56 12.76
N PRO A 127 1.15 -8.59 12.54
CA PRO A 127 1.07 -7.67 11.40
C PRO A 127 1.17 -8.38 10.04
N ARG A 128 1.81 -9.56 9.99
CA ARG A 128 1.90 -10.37 8.76
C ARG A 128 0.58 -11.10 8.50
N LEU A 129 -0.01 -11.68 9.54
CA LEU A 129 -1.30 -12.38 9.42
C LEU A 129 -2.44 -11.41 9.10
N THR A 130 -2.47 -10.24 9.74
CA THR A 130 -3.47 -9.20 9.45
C THR A 130 -3.37 -8.70 8.00
N LEU A 131 -2.15 -8.53 7.46
CA LEU A 131 -1.96 -8.21 6.05
C LEU A 131 -2.48 -9.29 5.10
N ILE A 132 -2.19 -10.56 5.37
CA ILE A 132 -2.66 -11.68 4.54
C ILE A 132 -4.19 -11.75 4.60
N ALA A 133 -4.77 -11.60 5.78
CA ALA A 133 -6.21 -11.55 5.97
C ALA A 133 -6.83 -10.36 5.23
N ALA A 134 -6.23 -9.17 5.29
CA ALA A 134 -6.68 -7.98 4.58
C ALA A 134 -6.67 -8.16 3.06
N ILE A 135 -5.61 -8.76 2.51
CA ILE A 135 -5.51 -9.09 1.07
C ILE A 135 -6.60 -10.11 0.68
N ALA A 136 -6.70 -11.21 1.42
CA ALA A 136 -7.64 -12.29 1.11
C ALA A 136 -9.10 -11.81 1.19
N THR A 137 -9.44 -11.05 2.24
CA THR A 137 -10.76 -10.45 2.39
C THR A 137 -11.02 -9.42 1.29
N SER A 138 -10.06 -8.55 0.97
CA SER A 138 -10.24 -7.58 -0.13
C SER A 138 -10.53 -8.28 -1.46
N ALA A 139 -9.73 -9.28 -1.84
CA ALA A 139 -9.94 -10.05 -3.06
C ALA A 139 -11.30 -10.77 -3.07
N ALA A 140 -11.68 -11.41 -1.96
CA ALA A 140 -12.97 -12.07 -1.83
C ALA A 140 -14.15 -11.10 -1.89
N GLY A 141 -14.03 -9.93 -1.25
CA GLY A 141 -15.08 -8.92 -1.22
C GLY A 141 -15.34 -8.31 -2.60
N TYR A 142 -14.27 -7.92 -3.29
CA TYR A 142 -14.36 -7.43 -4.67
C TYR A 142 -14.90 -8.49 -5.63
N GLY A 143 -14.52 -9.76 -5.48
CA GLY A 143 -15.06 -10.86 -6.29
C GLY A 143 -16.55 -11.10 -6.12
N GLN A 144 -17.15 -10.67 -5.01
CA GLN A 144 -18.59 -10.78 -4.76
C GLN A 144 -19.41 -9.60 -5.32
N LEU A 145 -18.76 -8.51 -5.74
CA LEU A 145 -19.45 -7.32 -6.28
C LEU A 145 -20.10 -7.57 -7.65
N SER A 146 -19.66 -8.59 -8.39
CA SER A 146 -20.28 -8.99 -9.67
C SER A 146 -21.44 -9.98 -9.53
N GLY A 147 -21.83 -10.34 -8.30
CA GLY A 147 -22.91 -11.28 -8.02
C GLY A 147 -24.31 -10.65 -7.99
N SER A 148 -25.31 -11.41 -7.51
CA SER A 148 -26.65 -10.87 -7.20
C SER A 148 -26.60 -9.75 -6.16
N THR A 149 -27.67 -8.95 -6.03
CA THR A 149 -27.74 -7.85 -5.03
C THR A 149 -27.36 -8.30 -3.62
N SER A 150 -27.88 -9.45 -3.17
CA SER A 150 -27.56 -10.01 -1.84
C SER A 150 -26.10 -10.46 -1.71
N THR A 151 -25.47 -10.85 -2.83
CA THR A 151 -24.03 -11.20 -2.88
C THR A 151 -23.17 -9.94 -2.90
N ALA A 152 -23.58 -8.91 -3.63
CA ALA A 152 -22.89 -7.62 -3.68
C ALA A 152 -22.87 -6.94 -2.30
N GLU A 153 -23.98 -6.94 -1.56
CA GLU A 153 -24.02 -6.41 -0.18
C GLU A 153 -23.05 -7.13 0.77
N LYS A 154 -22.92 -8.46 0.65
CA LYS A 154 -21.93 -9.23 1.40
C LYS A 154 -20.52 -8.83 0.97
N GLY A 155 -20.27 -8.69 -0.32
CA GLY A 155 -19.00 -8.23 -0.88
C GLY A 155 -18.57 -6.87 -0.32
N ILE A 156 -19.50 -5.91 -0.26
CA ILE A 156 -19.27 -4.56 0.31
C ILE A 156 -18.82 -4.66 1.78
N LYS A 157 -19.54 -5.43 2.61
CA LYS A 157 -19.16 -5.63 4.02
C LYS A 157 -17.77 -6.24 4.16
N ILE A 158 -17.41 -7.17 3.28
CA ILE A 158 -16.07 -7.78 3.27
C ILE A 158 -15.00 -6.75 2.85
N VAL A 159 -15.27 -5.90 1.86
CA VAL A 159 -14.34 -4.81 1.44
C VAL A 159 -14.16 -3.79 2.57
N GLN A 160 -15.23 -3.42 3.28
CA GLN A 160 -15.17 -2.56 4.46
C GLN A 160 -14.30 -3.17 5.56
N ALA A 161 -14.51 -4.45 5.87
CA ALA A 161 -13.69 -5.17 6.84
C ALA A 161 -12.21 -5.21 6.42
N SER A 162 -11.92 -5.46 5.14
CA SER A 162 -10.54 -5.47 4.62
C SER A 162 -9.85 -4.11 4.77
N SER A 163 -10.57 -3.01 4.57
CA SER A 163 -10.05 -1.65 4.70
C SER A 163 -9.66 -1.33 6.14
N ILE A 164 -10.48 -1.74 7.10
CA ILE A 164 -10.20 -1.62 8.53
C ILE A 164 -9.00 -2.49 8.91
N LEU A 165 -8.91 -3.72 8.39
CA LEU A 165 -7.79 -4.62 8.65
C LEU A 165 -6.46 -4.07 8.14
N PHE A 166 -6.43 -3.41 6.99
CA PHE A 166 -5.22 -2.75 6.50
C PHE A 166 -4.76 -1.62 7.43
N LEU A 167 -5.69 -0.78 7.89
CA LEU A 167 -5.38 0.29 8.84
C LEU A 167 -4.88 -0.29 10.18
N ALA A 168 -5.60 -1.26 10.74
CA ALA A 168 -5.22 -1.92 11.99
C ALA A 168 -3.84 -2.58 11.88
N GLY A 169 -3.57 -3.29 10.78
CA GLY A 169 -2.26 -3.90 10.52
C GLY A 169 -1.12 -2.89 10.43
N TYR A 170 -1.38 -1.73 9.81
CA TYR A 170 -0.42 -0.63 9.75
C TYR A 170 -0.15 -0.01 11.12
N LEU A 171 -1.19 0.27 11.92
CA LEU A 171 -1.04 0.81 13.27
C LEU A 171 -0.31 -0.17 14.20
N MET A 172 -0.63 -1.46 14.14
CA MET A 172 0.08 -2.50 14.89
C MET A 172 1.57 -2.55 14.52
N LEU A 173 1.89 -2.42 13.24
CA LEU A 173 3.28 -2.39 12.78
C LEU A 173 4.04 -1.18 13.33
N LEU A 174 3.40 0.00 13.33
CA LEU A 174 3.99 1.21 13.90
C LEU A 174 4.18 1.10 15.41
N ALA A 175 3.16 0.62 16.13
CA ALA A 175 3.26 0.38 17.57
C ALA A 175 4.41 -0.57 17.90
N ALA A 176 4.53 -1.69 17.16
CA ALA A 176 5.64 -2.62 17.30
C ALA A 176 7.00 -1.97 17.02
N GLY A 177 7.08 -1.14 15.98
CA GLY A 177 8.30 -0.40 15.63
C GLY A 177 8.69 0.65 16.67
N LEU A 178 7.73 1.37 17.26
CA LEU A 178 7.97 2.35 18.32
C LEU A 178 8.40 1.67 19.62
N LEU A 179 7.77 0.54 19.98
CA LEU A 179 8.18 -0.28 21.12
C LEU A 179 9.60 -0.81 20.92
N ALA A 180 9.92 -1.32 19.73
CA ALA A 180 11.26 -1.77 19.39
C ALA A 180 12.29 -0.64 19.45
N PHE A 181 11.92 0.57 19.03
CA PHE A 181 12.79 1.73 19.14
C PHE A 181 13.06 2.11 20.61
N LYS A 182 12.02 2.11 21.46
CA LYS A 182 12.16 2.43 22.89
C LYS A 182 13.01 1.41 23.65
N THR A 183 12.92 0.12 23.30
CA THR A 183 13.66 -0.95 23.98
C THR A 183 15.07 -1.14 23.42
N SER A 184 15.30 -0.78 22.16
CA SER A 184 16.60 -0.92 21.54
C SER A 184 17.57 0.16 22.02
N HIS A 185 18.58 -0.23 22.80
CA HIS A 185 19.77 0.58 23.10
C HIS A 185 20.73 0.68 21.90
N SER A 186 20.29 0.35 20.69
CA SER A 186 21.14 0.14 19.51
C SER A 186 21.31 1.39 18.67
N ASP A 187 22.49 1.50 18.03
CA ASP A 187 22.85 2.32 16.85
C ASP A 187 21.93 2.09 15.63
N TRP A 188 20.63 2.25 15.83
CA TRP A 188 19.68 2.23 14.74
C TRP A 188 19.76 3.56 14.01
N PRO A 189 19.99 3.57 12.68
CA PRO A 189 20.21 4.81 11.97
C PRO A 189 18.91 5.64 12.04
N PRO A 190 18.92 6.78 12.75
CA PRO A 190 17.70 7.51 13.09
C PRO A 190 16.94 7.97 11.83
N ILE A 191 17.67 8.12 10.71
CA ILE A 191 17.12 8.42 9.38
C ILE A 191 15.99 7.47 8.97
N LYS A 192 16.06 6.17 9.29
CA LYS A 192 15.02 5.20 8.91
C LYS A 192 13.70 5.46 9.63
N LEU A 193 13.78 5.78 10.92
CA LEU A 193 12.62 6.12 11.73
C LEU A 193 12.02 7.47 11.31
N TYR A 194 12.87 8.46 11.03
CA TYR A 194 12.41 9.75 10.50
C TYR A 194 11.66 9.59 9.18
N GLY A 195 12.13 8.74 8.27
CA GLY A 195 11.42 8.45 7.02
C GLY A 195 10.00 7.91 7.26
N VAL A 196 9.83 6.99 8.21
CA VAL A 196 8.50 6.46 8.58
C VAL A 196 7.65 7.53 9.27
N ALA A 197 8.23 8.33 10.16
CA ALA A 197 7.53 9.41 10.86
C ALA A 197 7.03 10.50 9.88
N ILE A 198 7.83 10.85 8.88
CA ILE A 198 7.44 11.81 7.83
C ILE A 198 6.36 11.21 6.91
N ALA A 199 6.42 9.92 6.58
CA ALA A 199 5.40 9.26 5.76
C ALA A 199 4.06 9.04 6.50
N PHE A 200 4.10 8.93 7.83
CA PHE A 200 2.95 8.60 8.68
C PHE A 200 1.67 9.42 8.43
N PRO A 201 1.70 10.77 8.41
CA PRO A 201 0.49 11.57 8.17
C PRO A 201 -0.14 11.28 6.81
N PHE A 202 0.68 11.09 5.76
CA PHE A 202 0.20 10.77 4.41
C PHE A 202 -0.49 9.40 4.38
N PHE A 203 0.05 8.42 5.10
CA PHE A 203 -0.58 7.11 5.26
C PHE A 203 -1.95 7.19 5.93
N ILE A 204 -2.07 7.96 7.02
CA ILE A 204 -3.35 8.11 7.71
C ILE A 204 -4.39 8.72 6.78
N LEU A 205 -4.05 9.83 6.11
CA LEU A 205 -4.97 10.50 5.19
C LEU A 205 -5.42 9.57 4.06
N ARG A 206 -4.49 8.79 3.51
CA ARG A 206 -4.79 7.76 2.51
C ARG A 206 -5.76 6.70 3.06
N PHE A 207 -5.54 6.18 4.26
CA PHE A 207 -6.42 5.17 4.83
C PHE A 207 -7.80 5.70 5.20
N ILE A 208 -7.88 6.95 5.67
CA ILE A 208 -9.15 7.63 5.90
C ILE A 208 -9.96 7.66 4.59
N TYR A 209 -9.33 8.04 3.48
CA TYR A 209 -10.01 8.01 2.19
C TYR A 209 -10.48 6.59 1.81
N ILE A 210 -9.62 5.58 1.94
CA ILE A 210 -9.97 4.18 1.60
C ILE A 210 -11.17 3.72 2.43
N ILE A 211 -11.20 4.02 3.73
CA ILE A 211 -12.29 3.64 4.62
C ILE A 211 -13.57 4.37 4.19
N ILE A 212 -13.54 5.70 4.06
CA ILE A 212 -14.74 6.46 3.65
C ILE A 212 -15.24 5.98 2.28
N SER A 213 -14.35 5.69 1.34
CA SER A 213 -14.66 5.13 0.03
C SER A 213 -15.35 3.77 0.14
N ALA A 214 -14.82 2.85 0.95
CA ALA A 214 -15.39 1.53 1.20
C ALA A 214 -16.76 1.59 1.90
N PHE A 215 -16.96 2.55 2.80
CA PHE A 215 -18.26 2.79 3.44
C PHE A 215 -19.27 3.51 2.52
N SER A 216 -18.79 4.14 1.46
CA SER A 216 -19.63 4.77 0.44
C SER A 216 -19.98 3.81 -0.73
N LEU A 217 -19.55 2.54 -0.67
CA LEU A 217 -19.92 1.54 -1.67
C LEU A 217 -21.38 1.09 -1.46
N THR A 218 -22.16 1.17 -2.52
CA THR A 218 -23.54 0.68 -2.61
C THR A 218 -23.63 -0.48 -3.61
N GLY A 219 -24.70 -1.29 -3.56
CA GLY A 219 -24.95 -2.36 -4.53
C GLY A 219 -25.02 -1.88 -5.99
N ASN A 220 -25.29 -0.59 -6.21
CA ASN A 220 -25.21 0.07 -7.51
C ASN A 220 -23.85 0.78 -7.65
N LEU A 221 -22.90 0.15 -8.35
CA LEU A 221 -21.56 0.74 -8.60
C LEU A 221 -21.60 2.02 -9.46
N LEU A 222 -22.71 2.26 -10.16
CA LEU A 222 -22.94 3.44 -10.99
C LEU A 222 -23.53 4.63 -10.22
N GLU A 223 -23.96 4.45 -8.98
CA GLU A 223 -24.53 5.53 -8.19
C GLU A 223 -23.46 6.57 -7.82
N TYR A 224 -23.82 7.85 -7.91
CA TYR A 224 -22.91 8.94 -7.57
C TYR A 224 -22.68 8.96 -6.06
N HIS A 225 -21.44 8.67 -5.66
CA HIS A 225 -21.00 8.82 -4.28
C HIS A 225 -19.73 9.67 -4.26
N LYS A 226 -19.74 10.76 -3.48
CA LYS A 226 -18.65 11.74 -3.43
C LYS A 226 -17.25 11.12 -3.26
N PHE A 227 -17.15 10.02 -2.50
CA PHE A 227 -15.91 9.30 -2.21
C PHE A 227 -15.72 8.01 -3.03
N SER A 228 -16.46 7.83 -4.12
CA SER A 228 -16.26 6.72 -5.06
C SER A 228 -15.12 7.02 -6.03
N VAL A 229 -14.33 5.99 -6.34
CA VAL A 229 -13.28 6.06 -7.37
C VAL A 229 -13.86 6.07 -8.79
N LEU A 230 -15.08 5.55 -8.97
CA LEU A 230 -15.73 5.43 -10.29
C LEU A 230 -16.50 6.69 -10.70
N ASN A 231 -17.52 7.01 -9.90
CA ASN A 231 -18.48 8.05 -10.19
C ASN A 231 -18.47 9.14 -9.12
N GLY A 232 -17.39 9.24 -8.33
CA GLY A 232 -17.26 10.26 -7.30
C GLY A 232 -16.61 11.55 -7.76
N ASP A 233 -16.41 12.45 -6.80
CA ASP A 233 -15.68 13.69 -7.04
C ASP A 233 -14.19 13.37 -7.19
N TRP A 234 -13.58 13.81 -8.30
CA TRP A 234 -12.15 13.60 -8.57
C TRP A 234 -11.25 14.32 -7.56
N ARG A 235 -11.75 15.37 -6.89
CA ARG A 235 -10.96 16.18 -5.94
C ARG A 235 -10.52 15.41 -4.70
N PRO A 236 -11.41 14.76 -3.92
CA PRO A 236 -10.99 13.94 -2.79
C PRO A 236 -10.16 12.73 -3.22
N TYR A 237 -10.48 12.14 -4.38
CA TYR A 237 -9.66 11.05 -4.95
C TYR A 237 -8.21 11.52 -5.21
N LEU A 238 -8.04 12.61 -5.96
CA LEU A 238 -6.72 13.16 -6.24
C LEU A 238 -6.00 13.57 -4.95
N GLY A 239 -6.64 14.37 -4.11
CA GLY A 239 -5.99 14.97 -2.94
C GLY A 239 -5.67 13.98 -1.82
N MET A 240 -6.63 13.14 -1.43
CA MET A 240 -6.48 12.27 -0.25
C MET A 240 -5.94 10.89 -0.59
N PHE A 241 -6.16 10.39 -1.82
CA PHE A 241 -5.66 9.09 -2.23
C PHE A 241 -4.37 9.22 -3.05
N VAL A 242 -4.44 9.88 -4.21
CA VAL A 242 -3.35 9.88 -5.19
C VAL A 242 -2.14 10.68 -4.71
N VAL A 243 -2.34 11.94 -4.33
CA VAL A 243 -1.26 12.83 -3.88
C VAL A 243 -0.59 12.29 -2.61
N MET A 244 -1.39 11.77 -1.66
CA MET A 244 -0.85 11.16 -0.44
C MET A 244 -0.01 9.92 -0.77
N ASP A 245 -0.44 9.09 -1.71
CA ASP A 245 0.34 7.93 -2.16
C ASP A 245 1.66 8.35 -2.83
N PHE A 246 1.64 9.38 -3.68
CA PHE A 246 2.84 9.93 -4.31
C PHE A 246 3.85 10.41 -3.27
N CYS A 247 3.40 11.15 -2.26
CA CYS A 247 4.25 11.60 -1.15
C CYS A 247 4.92 10.41 -0.45
N ILE A 248 4.15 9.36 -0.12
CA ILE A 248 4.70 8.16 0.52
C ILE A 248 5.75 7.49 -0.38
N VAL A 249 5.46 7.33 -1.67
CA VAL A 249 6.37 6.70 -2.64
C VAL A 249 7.66 7.52 -2.77
N ILE A 250 7.59 8.85 -2.87
CA ILE A 250 8.77 9.72 -2.92
C ILE A 250 9.60 9.58 -1.65
N ILE A 251 8.97 9.62 -0.48
CA ILE A 251 9.68 9.46 0.81
C ILE A 251 10.37 8.10 0.84
N TYR A 252 9.68 7.02 0.50
CA TYR A 252 10.27 5.67 0.54
C TYR A 252 11.34 5.46 -0.52
N LEU A 253 11.20 6.09 -1.69
CA LEU A 253 12.23 6.10 -2.71
C LEU A 253 13.48 6.83 -2.20
N ALA A 254 13.34 8.03 -1.65
CA ALA A 254 14.44 8.78 -1.03
C ALA A 254 15.13 7.95 0.07
N MET A 255 14.33 7.31 0.94
CA MET A 255 14.84 6.42 1.98
C MET A 255 15.57 5.21 1.40
N ALA A 256 15.13 4.63 0.29
CA ALA A 256 15.81 3.51 -0.38
C ALA A 256 17.16 3.92 -0.99
N TYR A 257 17.33 5.20 -1.34
CA TYR A 257 18.58 5.76 -1.86
C TYR A 257 19.56 6.14 -0.74
N ILE A 258 19.06 6.74 0.34
CA ILE A 258 19.88 7.25 1.46
C ILE A 258 20.23 6.13 2.44
N ALA A 259 19.30 5.22 2.74
CA ALA A 259 19.52 4.23 3.78
C ALA A 259 20.66 3.26 3.38
N PRO A 260 21.61 3.00 4.30
CA PRO A 260 22.64 2.01 4.06
C PRO A 260 22.00 0.61 3.90
N PRO A 261 22.60 -0.28 3.07
CA PRO A 261 22.13 -1.65 2.93
C PRO A 261 22.03 -2.30 4.31
N SER A 262 20.87 -2.86 4.64
CA SER A 262 20.66 -3.58 5.91
C SER A 262 21.52 -4.84 6.06
N ASP A 263 22.17 -5.25 4.98
CA ASP A 263 22.95 -6.48 4.82
C ASP A 263 24.38 -6.40 5.37
N SER A 264 24.79 -5.27 5.94
CA SER A 264 26.07 -5.16 6.64
C SER A 264 25.98 -5.62 8.12
N ARG A 265 24.89 -6.29 8.52
CA ARG A 265 24.70 -6.84 9.87
C ARG A 265 24.86 -8.36 9.88
N GLU A 266 26.02 -8.86 9.43
CA GLU A 266 26.65 -10.12 9.86
C GLU A 266 28.17 -10.00 9.62
N PRO A 267 29.09 -10.44 10.50
CA PRO A 267 28.99 -10.66 11.94
C PRO A 267 30.23 -10.06 12.66
N SER A 268 30.13 -8.84 13.20
CA SER A 268 31.21 -8.31 14.07
C SER A 268 31.38 -9.12 15.36
N SER A 269 30.38 -9.93 15.73
CA SER A 269 30.48 -10.89 16.84
C SER A 269 31.28 -12.16 16.49
N GLU A 270 31.39 -12.54 15.22
CA GLU A 270 32.21 -13.69 14.82
C GLU A 270 33.68 -13.28 14.74
N LYS A 271 33.99 -12.10 14.19
CA LYS A 271 35.36 -11.55 14.25
C LYS A 271 35.87 -11.35 15.68
N ARG A 272 35.01 -10.98 16.63
CA ARG A 272 35.38 -10.96 18.07
C ARG A 272 35.55 -12.35 18.67
N LYS A 273 34.76 -13.34 18.25
CA LYS A 273 34.94 -14.74 18.69
C LYS A 273 36.23 -15.36 18.16
N TYR A 274 36.66 -15.00 16.97
CA TYR A 274 37.96 -15.45 16.44
C TYR A 274 39.12 -14.68 17.09
N PHE A 275 39.00 -13.37 17.31
CA PHE A 275 40.06 -12.60 17.97
C PHE A 275 40.31 -13.04 19.43
N ASN A 276 39.27 -13.35 20.20
CA ASN A 276 39.41 -13.87 21.58
C ASN A 276 39.82 -15.35 21.68
N ARG A 277 40.03 -16.04 20.55
CA ARG A 277 40.53 -17.43 20.55
C ARG A 277 42.02 -17.53 20.25
N TYR A 278 42.65 -16.41 19.90
CA TYR A 278 44.07 -16.31 19.55
C TYR A 278 44.84 -15.30 20.42
N VAL A 279 44.21 -14.80 21.49
CA VAL A 279 44.83 -14.05 22.60
C VAL A 279 44.53 -14.80 23.89
#